data_AF-A0A1F2SWP5-F1
#
_entry.id   AF-A0A1F2SWP5-F1
#
_cell.length_a   1.000
_cell.length_b   1.000
_cell.length_c   1.000
_cell.angle_alpha   90.00
_cell.angle_beta   90.00
_cell.angle_gamma   90.00
#
_symmetry.space_group_name_H-M   'P 1'
#
loop_
_entity.id
_entity.type
_entity.pdbx_description
1 polymer ?
#
loop_
_entity_poly.entity_id
_entity_poly.type
_entity_poly.pdbx_seq_one_letter_code
_entity_poly.pdbx_strand_id
1 'polypeptide(L)'
;MLETTLRRISKAAHLFSPYTLVRTLDRVDQLSRATRDLAKSIDALRVHTEQLLAIERMNWELRADLDALPEHLDVGRIRTHVQRAVADASIDLDPFPHIVVDRWLPRDVYDTIVRALPPSVFFADRDVSRQRLLVPFSVAPDYSQRVWRFVARDIVSSMLEAALTDTFRPLIRDYVRSFCPGMPPEVDLSLHASQGRIMLRRPGYVITPHRDPKWGFLTCLVYLVRPGDNEAYGTQLYRVKNDEEAPSGKPYYVEDARCELVKSVPFRANSMLIFLNSSGAHGASIPADAQPPDLERYLYQFRLGPTNRAIAELLARMPEDRRVLWAGAKAEKAEGYY
;
A
#
# COMPACT_ATOMS: atom_id res chain seq x y z
N MET A 1 29.27 72.21 4.05
CA MET A 1 28.26 71.41 4.77
C MET A 1 27.11 70.96 3.85
N LEU A 2 26.51 71.85 3.04
CA LEU A 2 25.42 71.51 2.10
C LEU A 2 25.79 70.45 1.04
N GLU A 3 26.98 70.55 0.45
CA GLU A 3 27.44 69.68 -0.64
C GLU A 3 27.64 68.22 -0.18
N THR A 4 28.09 68.05 1.06
CA THR A 4 28.27 66.75 1.72
C THR A 4 26.90 66.11 2.00
N THR A 5 25.92 66.92 2.40
CA THR A 5 24.53 66.48 2.61
C THR A 5 23.86 66.08 1.29
N LEU A 6 24.04 66.85 0.21
CA LEU A 6 23.48 66.53 -1.12
C LEU A 6 24.10 65.26 -1.73
N ARG A 7 25.41 65.03 -1.58
CA ARG A 7 26.04 63.75 -1.99
C ARG A 7 25.50 62.55 -1.21
N ARG A 8 25.17 62.73 0.07
CA ARG A 8 24.54 61.68 0.89
C ARG A 8 23.10 61.40 0.43
N ILE A 9 22.32 62.44 0.11
CA ILE A 9 20.95 62.31 -0.41
C ILE A 9 20.95 61.63 -1.79
N SER A 10 21.85 61.99 -2.71
CA SER A 10 21.95 61.37 -4.04
C SER A 10 22.34 59.89 -3.98
N LYS A 11 23.27 59.51 -3.10
CA LYS A 11 23.61 58.09 -2.87
C LYS A 11 22.43 57.30 -2.28
N ALA A 12 21.64 57.91 -1.41
CA ALA A 12 20.43 57.29 -0.87
C ALA A 12 19.32 57.17 -1.93
N ALA A 13 19.17 58.16 -2.83
CA ALA A 13 18.17 58.15 -3.89
C ALA A 13 18.34 56.97 -4.88
N HIS A 14 19.58 56.55 -5.15
CA HIS A 14 19.85 55.37 -5.99
C HIS A 14 19.36 54.04 -5.38
N LEU A 15 19.24 53.96 -4.05
CA LEU A 15 18.68 52.79 -3.36
C LEU A 15 17.15 52.70 -3.53
N PHE A 16 16.50 53.84 -3.79
CA PHE A 16 15.06 53.93 -4.06
C PHE A 16 14.72 53.92 -5.55
N SER A 17 15.71 53.72 -6.44
CA SER A 17 15.38 53.54 -7.86
C SER A 17 14.56 52.25 -8.00
N PRO A 18 13.44 52.25 -8.76
CA PRO A 18 12.61 51.07 -8.95
C PRO A 18 13.41 49.83 -9.38
N TYR A 19 14.45 50.05 -10.20
CA TYR A 19 15.35 48.99 -10.65
C TYR A 19 16.18 48.37 -9.51
N THR A 20 16.76 49.20 -8.64
CA THR A 20 17.52 48.71 -7.47
C THR A 20 16.62 47.94 -6.51
N LEU A 21 15.38 48.41 -6.31
CA LEU A 21 14.38 47.76 -5.46
C LEU A 21 13.97 46.40 -6.01
N VAL A 22 13.58 46.31 -7.29
CA VAL A 22 13.20 45.04 -7.95
C VAL A 22 14.35 44.03 -7.87
N ARG A 23 15.59 44.43 -8.20
CA ARG A 23 16.75 43.54 -8.10
C ARG A 23 17.01 43.05 -6.67
N THR A 24 16.74 43.89 -5.67
CA THR A 24 16.90 43.52 -4.26
C THR A 24 15.83 42.50 -3.84
N LEU A 25 14.58 42.71 -4.26
CA LEU A 25 13.47 41.76 -4.04
C LEU A 25 13.75 40.42 -4.72
N ASP A 26 14.19 40.42 -5.99
CA ASP A 26 14.55 39.19 -6.70
C ASP A 26 15.65 38.40 -5.97
N ARG A 27 16.65 39.09 -5.44
CA ARG A 27 17.73 38.47 -4.67
C ARG A 27 17.23 37.89 -3.35
N VAL A 28 16.32 38.58 -2.65
CA VAL A 28 15.68 38.07 -1.42
C VAL A 28 14.87 36.82 -1.73
N ASP A 29 14.11 36.81 -2.83
CA ASP A 29 13.32 35.65 -3.26
C ASP A 29 14.19 34.45 -3.68
N GLN A 30 15.33 34.72 -4.32
CA GLN A 30 16.31 33.68 -4.65
C GLN A 30 16.94 33.08 -3.39
N LEU A 31 17.35 33.92 -2.44
CA LEU A 31 17.90 33.46 -1.16
C LEU A 31 16.86 32.67 -0.35
N SER A 32 15.61 33.15 -0.29
CA SER A 32 14.52 32.46 0.38
C SER A 32 14.22 31.08 -0.23
N ARG A 33 14.25 30.97 -1.58
CA ARG A 33 14.17 29.67 -2.27
C ARG A 33 15.35 28.77 -1.92
N ALA A 34 16.58 29.28 -2.04
CA ALA A 34 17.79 28.51 -1.74
C ALA A 34 17.83 28.02 -0.28
N THR A 35 17.42 28.85 0.69
CA THR A 35 17.34 28.45 2.11
C THR A 35 16.29 27.37 2.33
N ARG A 36 15.12 27.46 1.68
CA ARG A 36 14.09 26.41 1.74
C ARG A 36 14.55 25.11 1.12
N ASP A 37 15.25 25.17 -0.01
CA ASP A 37 15.77 23.98 -0.68
C ASP A 37 16.89 23.33 0.14
N LEU A 38 17.80 24.13 0.72
CA LEU A 38 18.83 23.62 1.63
C LEU A 38 18.23 22.98 2.89
N ALA A 39 17.21 23.59 3.50
CA ALA A 39 16.51 23.01 4.65
C ALA A 39 15.91 21.64 4.30
N LYS A 40 15.24 21.52 3.14
CA LYS A 40 14.73 20.23 2.64
C LYS A 40 15.84 19.21 2.41
N SER A 41 16.98 19.63 1.87
CA SER A 41 18.14 18.74 1.67
C SER A 41 18.74 18.25 2.99
N ILE A 42 18.84 19.11 4.01
CA ILE A 42 19.31 18.74 5.34
C ILE A 42 18.35 17.74 5.99
N ASP A 43 17.04 17.98 5.90
CA ASP A 43 16.03 17.05 6.41
C ASP A 43 16.10 15.69 5.71
N ALA A 44 16.23 15.68 4.39
CA ALA A 44 16.39 14.45 3.62
C ALA A 44 17.65 13.68 4.03
N LEU A 45 18.80 14.36 4.16
CA LEU A 45 20.06 13.75 4.60
C LEU A 45 19.96 13.18 6.02
N ARG A 46 19.33 13.91 6.94
CA ARG A 46 19.09 13.42 8.31
C ARG A 46 18.32 12.10 8.30
N VAL A 47 17.22 12.02 7.55
CA VAL A 47 16.43 10.78 7.42
C VAL A 47 17.27 9.65 6.83
N HIS A 48 18.09 9.92 5.80
CA HIS A 48 18.98 8.91 5.22
C HIS A 48 20.04 8.43 6.22
N THR A 49 20.64 9.33 6.99
CA THR A 49 21.59 8.97 8.05
C THR A 49 20.92 8.09 9.11
N GLU A 50 19.72 8.43 9.56
CA GLU A 50 18.97 7.62 10.52
C GLU A 50 18.60 6.24 9.94
N GLN A 51 18.24 6.16 8.66
CA GLN A 51 18.01 4.88 7.97
C GLN A 51 19.27 4.01 7.90
N LEU A 52 20.43 4.60 7.60
CA LEU A 52 21.70 3.87 7.56
C LEU A 52 22.13 3.36 8.94
N LEU A 53 21.99 4.18 9.98
CA LEU A 53 22.24 3.77 11.36
C LEU A 53 21.26 2.68 11.83
N ALA A 54 20.01 2.73 11.37
CA ALA A 54 19.04 1.67 11.63
C ALA A 54 19.41 0.35 10.91
N ILE A 55 19.92 0.42 9.68
CA ILE A 55 20.43 -0.74 8.94
C ILE A 55 21.61 -1.37 9.65
N GLU A 56 22.63 -0.58 9.99
CA GLU A 56 23.84 -1.08 10.64
C GLU A 56 23.49 -1.81 11.95
N ARG A 57 22.68 -1.18 12.80
CA ARG A 57 22.24 -1.75 14.07
C ARG A 57 21.45 -3.05 13.89
N MET A 58 20.43 -3.07 13.02
CA MET A 58 19.65 -4.29 12.82
C MET A 58 20.46 -5.41 12.16
N ASN A 59 21.36 -5.09 11.24
CA ASN A 59 22.25 -6.08 10.64
C ASN A 59 23.16 -6.71 11.69
N TRP A 60 23.63 -5.91 12.66
CA TRP A 60 24.39 -6.43 13.79
C TRP A 60 23.52 -7.30 14.72
N GLU A 61 22.37 -6.80 15.15
CA GLU A 61 21.46 -7.48 16.09
C GLU A 61 20.90 -8.80 15.54
N LEU A 62 20.59 -8.86 14.24
CA LEU A 62 19.94 -9.99 13.59
C LEU A 62 20.91 -10.87 12.79
N ARG A 63 22.23 -10.71 12.99
CA ARG A 63 23.24 -11.46 12.23
C ARG A 63 23.10 -12.98 12.42
N ALA A 64 22.92 -13.45 13.64
CA ALA A 64 22.75 -14.88 13.91
C ALA A 64 21.44 -15.42 13.33
N ASP A 65 20.35 -14.65 13.44
CA ASP A 65 19.06 -15.01 12.85
C ASP A 65 19.12 -15.08 11.32
N LEU A 66 19.91 -14.20 10.69
CA LEU A 66 20.13 -14.19 9.25
C LEU A 66 20.75 -15.50 8.75
N ASP A 67 21.69 -16.07 9.52
CA ASP A 67 22.35 -17.34 9.22
C ASP A 67 21.39 -18.52 9.43
N ALA A 68 20.48 -18.43 10.39
CA ALA A 68 19.47 -19.46 10.68
C ALA A 68 18.22 -19.43 9.77
N LEU A 69 18.03 -18.37 8.96
CA LEU A 69 16.84 -18.22 8.10
C LEU A 69 16.48 -19.45 7.25
N PRO A 70 17.44 -20.16 6.61
CA PRO A 70 17.11 -21.33 5.78
C PRO A 70 16.36 -22.43 6.54
N GLU A 71 16.61 -22.58 7.85
CA GLU A 71 15.95 -23.58 8.69
C GLU A 71 14.49 -23.21 8.99
N HIS A 72 14.20 -21.91 9.09
CA HIS A 72 12.84 -21.41 9.38
C HIS A 72 11.96 -21.30 8.13
N LEU A 73 12.56 -21.08 6.96
CA LEU A 73 11.87 -20.81 5.69
C LEU A 73 11.68 -22.06 4.83
N ASP A 74 11.28 -23.18 5.44
CA ASP A 74 10.93 -24.42 4.74
C ASP A 74 9.69 -24.22 3.85
N VAL A 75 9.94 -24.15 2.53
CA VAL A 75 8.92 -23.93 1.49
C VAL A 75 7.82 -24.99 1.51
N GLY A 76 8.16 -26.27 1.74
CA GLY A 76 7.20 -27.38 1.69
C GLY A 76 6.24 -27.34 2.88
N ARG A 77 6.80 -27.14 4.08
CA ARG A 77 6.03 -26.96 5.32
C ARG A 77 5.09 -25.75 5.23
N ILE A 78 5.62 -24.60 4.78
CA ILE A 78 4.83 -23.36 4.67
C ILE A 78 3.73 -23.52 3.63
N ARG A 79 4.02 -24.07 2.45
CA ARG A 79 3.01 -24.29 1.39
C ARG A 79 1.85 -25.12 1.89
N THR A 80 2.14 -26.25 2.53
CA THR A 80 1.12 -27.16 3.05
C THR A 80 0.23 -26.46 4.09
N HIS A 81 0.84 -25.68 4.98
CA HIS A 81 0.10 -24.93 6.00
C HIS A 81 -0.78 -23.83 5.39
N VAL A 82 -0.25 -23.04 4.46
CA VAL A 82 -0.99 -21.96 3.78
C VAL A 82 -2.17 -22.51 3.00
N GLN A 83 -1.97 -23.59 2.22
CA GLN A 83 -3.04 -24.22 1.44
C GLN A 83 -4.19 -24.69 2.34
N ARG A 84 -3.85 -25.38 3.44
CA ARG A 84 -4.85 -25.82 4.42
C ARG A 84 -5.57 -24.64 5.05
N ALA A 85 -4.84 -23.63 5.53
CA ALA A 85 -5.45 -22.48 6.19
C ALA A 85 -6.43 -21.73 5.28
N VAL A 86 -6.10 -21.55 4.00
CA VAL A 86 -6.99 -20.93 3.02
C VAL A 86 -8.20 -21.82 2.72
N ALA A 87 -7.99 -23.12 2.54
CA ALA A 87 -9.08 -24.06 2.25
C ALA A 87 -10.09 -24.21 3.41
N ASP A 88 -9.62 -24.09 4.65
CA ASP A 88 -10.45 -24.17 5.85
C ASP A 88 -11.24 -22.88 6.11
N ALA A 89 -10.88 -21.76 5.48
CA ALA A 89 -11.54 -20.47 5.67
C ALA A 89 -12.88 -20.39 4.93
N SER A 90 -13.93 -19.97 5.62
CA SER A 90 -15.26 -19.82 5.04
C SER A 90 -15.41 -18.49 4.30
N ILE A 91 -15.92 -18.53 3.07
CA ILE A 91 -16.31 -17.34 2.30
C ILE A 91 -17.61 -16.77 2.87
N ASP A 92 -17.52 -15.52 3.31
CA ASP A 92 -18.66 -14.70 3.72
C ASP A 92 -19.03 -13.78 2.56
N LEU A 93 -20.31 -13.76 2.19
CA LEU A 93 -20.82 -12.99 1.05
C LEU A 93 -21.39 -11.63 1.46
N ASP A 94 -21.53 -11.36 2.76
CA ASP A 94 -22.13 -10.13 3.28
C ASP A 94 -21.09 -9.30 4.07
N PRO A 95 -20.78 -8.04 3.70
CA PRO A 95 -21.45 -7.18 2.71
C PRO A 95 -21.08 -7.44 1.25
N PHE A 96 -20.02 -8.19 1.00
CA PHE A 96 -19.54 -8.64 -0.32
C PHE A 96 -18.58 -9.82 -0.11
N PRO A 97 -18.23 -10.59 -1.17
CA PRO A 97 -17.42 -11.79 -1.01
C PRO A 97 -16.04 -11.52 -0.40
N HIS A 98 -15.81 -12.08 0.79
CA HIS A 98 -14.57 -11.97 1.54
C HIS A 98 -14.30 -13.20 2.42
N ILE A 99 -13.04 -13.39 2.80
CA ILE A 99 -12.60 -14.38 3.79
C ILE A 99 -11.70 -13.71 4.82
N VAL A 100 -11.74 -14.23 6.04
CA VAL A 100 -10.73 -13.96 7.08
C VAL A 100 -10.03 -15.28 7.36
N VAL A 101 -8.72 -15.33 7.13
CA VAL A 101 -7.89 -16.51 7.37
C VAL A 101 -7.09 -16.28 8.63
N ASP A 102 -7.47 -16.95 9.72
CA ASP A 102 -6.72 -16.94 10.98
C ASP A 102 -5.58 -17.97 10.95
N ARG A 103 -4.45 -17.63 11.57
CA ARG A 103 -3.24 -18.47 11.65
C ARG A 103 -2.78 -18.97 10.28
N TRP A 104 -2.76 -18.08 9.28
CA TRP A 104 -2.49 -18.43 7.89
C TRP A 104 -1.03 -18.86 7.63
N LEU A 105 -0.11 -18.55 8.55
CA LEU A 105 1.27 -19.04 8.56
C LEU A 105 1.58 -19.91 9.79
N PRO A 106 2.58 -20.80 9.70
CA PRO A 106 3.24 -21.34 10.88
C PRO A 106 3.69 -20.23 11.83
N ARG A 107 3.55 -20.45 13.13
CA ARG A 107 3.78 -19.43 14.18
C ARG A 107 5.19 -18.83 14.08
N ASP A 108 6.20 -19.68 13.98
CA ASP A 108 7.61 -19.30 13.85
C ASP A 108 7.87 -18.45 12.59
N VAL A 109 7.26 -18.81 11.47
CA VAL A 109 7.38 -18.05 10.22
C VAL A 109 6.71 -16.68 10.32
N TYR A 110 5.55 -16.60 10.96
CA TYR A 110 4.90 -15.31 11.22
C TYR A 110 5.77 -14.43 12.12
N ASP A 111 6.32 -14.99 13.20
CA ASP A 111 7.20 -14.27 14.12
C ASP A 111 8.48 -13.78 13.40
N THR A 112 9.05 -14.59 12.50
CA THR A 112 10.16 -14.20 11.60
C THR A 112 9.77 -13.00 10.71
N ILE A 113 8.58 -13.00 10.10
CA ILE A 113 8.12 -11.91 9.23
C ILE A 113 7.90 -10.62 10.02
N VAL A 114 7.28 -10.70 11.19
CA VAL A 114 7.06 -9.53 12.07
C VAL A 114 8.40 -8.96 12.54
N ARG A 115 9.35 -9.82 12.92
CA ARG A 115 10.70 -9.39 13.31
C ARG A 115 11.47 -8.75 12.15
N ALA A 116 11.15 -9.15 10.92
CA ALA A 116 11.74 -8.59 9.70
C ALA A 116 11.12 -7.24 9.27
N LEU A 117 10.14 -6.69 10.00
CA LEU A 117 9.60 -5.37 9.72
C LEU A 117 10.71 -4.32 9.74
N PRO A 118 10.82 -3.46 8.71
CA PRO A 118 11.78 -2.37 8.74
C PRO A 118 11.38 -1.34 9.81
N PRO A 119 12.36 -0.67 10.45
CA PRO A 119 12.08 0.38 11.43
C PRO A 119 11.25 1.51 10.84
N SER A 120 10.54 2.24 11.69
CA SER A 120 9.58 3.25 11.21
C SER A 120 10.22 4.45 10.51
N VAL A 121 11.53 4.68 10.67
CA VAL A 121 12.31 5.69 9.92
C VAL A 121 12.29 5.44 8.40
N PHE A 122 12.07 4.20 7.96
CA PHE A 122 11.90 3.89 6.54
C PHE A 122 10.60 4.45 5.94
N PHE A 123 9.65 4.87 6.79
CA PHE A 123 8.36 5.42 6.39
C PHE A 123 8.29 6.94 6.52
N ALA A 124 9.37 7.59 6.97
CA ALA A 124 9.38 9.01 7.34
C ALA A 124 9.28 9.99 6.15
N ASP A 125 9.41 9.51 4.92
CA ASP A 125 9.43 10.31 3.69
C ASP A 125 8.03 10.78 3.23
N ARG A 126 6.96 10.47 3.98
CA ARG A 126 5.57 10.63 3.54
C ARG A 126 4.66 11.16 4.64
N ASP A 127 3.59 11.82 4.20
CA ASP A 127 2.42 12.14 5.03
C ASP A 127 1.94 10.91 5.81
N VAL A 128 1.45 11.12 7.03
CA VAL A 128 0.98 10.05 7.95
C VAL A 128 -0.01 9.10 7.27
N SER A 129 -0.91 9.60 6.42
CA SER A 129 -1.89 8.79 5.68
C SER A 129 -1.32 7.98 4.51
N ARG A 130 -0.05 8.20 4.15
CA ARG A 130 0.62 7.63 2.95
C ARG A 130 1.90 6.86 3.28
N GLN A 131 2.20 6.65 4.55
CA GLN A 131 3.37 5.91 5.02
C GLN A 131 3.33 4.46 4.54
N ARG A 132 4.16 4.15 3.53
CA ARG A 132 4.23 2.84 2.90
C ARG A 132 5.60 2.54 2.32
N LEU A 133 5.96 1.27 2.33
CA LEU A 133 7.17 0.73 1.70
C LEU A 133 6.80 -0.32 0.66
N LEU A 134 7.37 -0.22 -0.53
CA LEU A 134 7.19 -1.25 -1.55
C LEU A 134 8.03 -2.49 -1.21
N VAL A 135 7.48 -3.66 -1.51
CA VAL A 135 8.16 -4.96 -1.35
C VAL A 135 8.37 -5.58 -2.74
N PRO A 136 9.59 -6.02 -3.10
CA PRO A 136 10.81 -6.01 -2.30
C PRO A 136 11.35 -4.59 -2.06
N PHE A 137 12.04 -4.40 -0.93
CA PHE A 137 12.65 -3.12 -0.57
C PHE A 137 13.85 -2.80 -1.48
N SER A 138 14.03 -1.52 -1.81
CA SER A 138 15.27 -1.03 -2.43
C SER A 138 16.37 -0.82 -1.40
N VAL A 139 16.01 -0.35 -0.20
CA VAL A 139 16.92 -0.04 0.91
C VAL A 139 16.26 -0.52 2.21
N ALA A 140 16.87 -1.47 2.90
CA ALA A 140 16.44 -2.03 4.18
C ALA A 140 17.56 -2.90 4.79
N PRO A 141 17.49 -3.27 6.09
CA PRO A 141 18.38 -4.26 6.68
C PRO A 141 18.39 -5.59 5.90
N ASP A 142 19.50 -6.32 5.92
CA ASP A 142 19.69 -7.55 5.15
C ASP A 142 18.67 -8.62 5.52
N TYR A 143 18.41 -8.77 6.82
CA TYR A 143 17.38 -9.66 7.35
C TYR A 143 16.00 -9.33 6.77
N SER A 144 15.60 -8.06 6.85
CA SER A 144 14.35 -7.57 6.28
C SER A 144 14.27 -7.84 4.77
N GLN A 145 15.34 -7.56 4.01
CA GLN A 145 15.36 -7.81 2.57
C GLN A 145 15.18 -9.30 2.22
N ARG A 146 15.91 -10.21 2.90
CA ARG A 146 15.83 -11.64 2.61
C ARG A 146 14.45 -12.21 2.94
N VAL A 147 13.92 -11.90 4.12
CA VAL A 147 12.60 -12.38 4.56
C VAL A 147 11.50 -11.84 3.66
N TRP A 148 11.46 -10.53 3.39
CA TRP A 148 10.39 -9.95 2.58
C TRP A 148 10.49 -10.30 1.09
N ARG A 149 11.68 -10.61 0.58
CA ARG A 149 11.84 -11.20 -0.76
C ARG A 149 11.25 -12.61 -0.81
N PHE A 150 11.48 -13.44 0.22
CA PHE A 150 10.85 -14.75 0.36
C PHE A 150 9.32 -14.65 0.47
N VAL A 151 8.81 -13.71 1.27
CA VAL A 151 7.36 -13.44 1.37
C VAL A 151 6.79 -13.10 0.00
N ALA A 152 7.37 -12.14 -0.71
CA ALA A 152 6.83 -11.71 -2.00
C ALA A 152 6.92 -12.80 -3.08
N ARG A 153 8.07 -13.48 -3.19
CA ARG A 153 8.30 -14.47 -4.25
C ARG A 153 7.66 -15.82 -3.96
N ASP A 154 7.96 -16.37 -2.79
CA ASP A 154 7.66 -17.77 -2.48
C ASP A 154 6.28 -17.91 -1.81
N ILE A 155 5.94 -17.02 -0.87
CA ILE A 155 4.63 -17.10 -0.20
C ILE A 155 3.53 -16.50 -1.07
N VAL A 156 3.66 -15.24 -1.46
CA VAL A 156 2.62 -14.52 -2.20
C VAL A 156 2.50 -15.05 -3.63
N SER A 157 3.59 -14.99 -4.40
CA SER A 157 3.58 -15.34 -5.82
C SER A 157 3.64 -16.83 -6.16
N SER A 158 3.66 -17.71 -5.16
CA SER A 158 3.57 -19.16 -5.42
C SER A 158 2.54 -19.87 -4.57
N MET A 159 2.44 -19.60 -3.27
CA MET A 159 1.53 -20.33 -2.38
C MET A 159 0.14 -19.70 -2.35
N LEU A 160 0.06 -18.39 -2.10
CA LEU A 160 -1.22 -17.67 -1.99
C LEU A 160 -1.89 -17.45 -3.34
N GLU A 161 -1.14 -17.12 -4.39
CA GLU A 161 -1.70 -17.00 -5.75
C GLU A 161 -2.49 -18.26 -6.14
N ALA A 162 -1.89 -19.44 -5.98
CA ALA A 162 -2.54 -20.71 -6.32
C ALA A 162 -3.77 -20.97 -5.43
N ALA A 163 -3.61 -20.91 -4.11
CA ALA A 163 -4.68 -21.21 -3.16
C ALA A 163 -5.89 -20.26 -3.31
N LEU A 164 -5.63 -18.96 -3.50
CA LEU A 164 -6.69 -17.96 -3.65
C LEU A 164 -7.32 -17.99 -5.05
N THR A 165 -6.55 -18.30 -6.09
CA THR A 165 -7.11 -18.52 -7.44
C THR A 165 -8.15 -19.62 -7.41
N ASP A 166 -7.85 -20.76 -6.77
CA ASP A 166 -8.79 -21.87 -6.68
C ASP A 166 -10.01 -21.54 -5.81
N THR A 167 -9.78 -20.95 -4.64
CA THR A 167 -10.84 -20.59 -3.68
C THR A 167 -11.85 -19.59 -4.25
N PHE A 168 -11.37 -18.55 -4.95
CA PHE A 168 -12.23 -17.51 -5.51
C PHE A 168 -12.65 -17.77 -6.96
N ARG A 169 -12.23 -18.88 -7.59
CA ARG A 169 -12.49 -19.17 -9.01
C ARG A 169 -13.96 -19.01 -9.41
N PRO A 170 -14.95 -19.56 -8.68
CA PRO A 170 -16.36 -19.42 -9.07
C PRO A 170 -16.83 -17.96 -9.03
N LEU A 171 -16.50 -17.25 -7.94
CA LEU A 171 -16.91 -15.87 -7.71
C LEU A 171 -16.27 -14.91 -8.71
N ILE A 172 -15.02 -15.15 -9.09
CA ILE A 172 -14.32 -14.38 -10.12
C ILE A 172 -14.96 -14.63 -11.49
N ARG A 173 -15.30 -15.87 -11.82
CA ARG A 173 -16.01 -16.15 -13.08
C ARG A 173 -17.36 -15.45 -13.13
N ASP A 174 -18.11 -15.45 -12.05
CA ASP A 174 -19.41 -14.78 -11.99
C ASP A 174 -19.26 -13.26 -12.04
N TYR A 175 -18.28 -12.71 -11.34
CA TYR A 175 -17.92 -11.30 -11.44
C TYR A 175 -17.56 -10.90 -12.86
N VAL A 176 -16.69 -11.66 -13.54
CA VAL A 176 -16.30 -11.34 -14.92
C VAL A 176 -17.47 -11.47 -15.89
N ARG A 177 -18.33 -12.48 -15.74
CA ARG A 177 -19.55 -12.62 -16.56
C ARG A 177 -20.49 -11.42 -16.42
N SER A 178 -20.51 -10.77 -15.25
CA SER A 178 -21.38 -9.59 -15.02
C SER A 178 -21.04 -8.39 -15.93
N PHE A 179 -19.78 -8.23 -16.34
CA PHE A 179 -19.33 -7.16 -17.23
C PHE A 179 -18.80 -7.64 -18.59
N CYS A 180 -18.60 -8.95 -18.76
CA CYS A 180 -18.21 -9.59 -20.01
C CYS A 180 -19.03 -10.89 -20.24
N PRO A 181 -20.34 -10.79 -20.59
CA PRO A 181 -21.24 -11.95 -20.68
C PRO A 181 -20.82 -13.00 -21.71
N GLY A 182 -20.13 -12.58 -22.78
CA GLY A 182 -19.67 -13.45 -23.87
C GLY A 182 -18.32 -14.14 -23.62
N MET A 183 -17.79 -14.11 -22.38
CA MET A 183 -16.49 -14.70 -22.07
C MET A 183 -16.54 -16.24 -22.15
N PRO A 184 -15.69 -16.87 -22.98
CA PRO A 184 -15.57 -18.33 -23.02
C PRO A 184 -15.09 -18.89 -21.69
N PRO A 185 -15.53 -20.10 -21.29
CA PRO A 185 -15.07 -20.72 -20.04
C PRO A 185 -13.56 -21.03 -20.03
N GLU A 186 -12.94 -21.14 -21.21
CA GLU A 186 -11.52 -21.44 -21.40
C GLU A 186 -10.58 -20.25 -21.13
N VAL A 187 -11.11 -19.02 -21.01
CA VAL A 187 -10.28 -17.86 -20.69
C VAL A 187 -9.60 -18.08 -19.34
N ASP A 188 -8.28 -17.97 -19.35
CA ASP A 188 -7.47 -18.12 -18.15
C ASP A 188 -7.60 -16.88 -17.25
N LEU A 189 -8.32 -17.06 -16.14
CA LEU A 189 -8.51 -16.07 -15.10
C LEU A 189 -7.61 -16.34 -13.87
N SER A 190 -6.51 -17.07 -14.07
CA SER A 190 -5.51 -17.25 -13.02
C SER A 190 -5.01 -15.90 -12.53
N LEU A 191 -4.89 -15.78 -11.21
CA LEU A 191 -4.55 -14.52 -10.58
C LEU A 191 -3.06 -14.45 -10.28
N HIS A 192 -2.50 -13.27 -10.53
CA HIS A 192 -1.11 -12.94 -10.27
C HIS A 192 -1.02 -11.75 -9.34
N ALA A 193 -0.05 -11.81 -8.45
CA ALA A 193 0.20 -10.80 -7.46
C ALA A 193 0.83 -9.57 -8.09
N SER A 194 0.27 -8.42 -7.74
CA SER A 194 0.93 -7.14 -7.92
C SER A 194 2.09 -7.02 -6.91
N GLN A 195 3.00 -6.08 -7.19
CA GLN A 195 3.95 -5.63 -6.18
C GLN A 195 3.22 -5.22 -4.88
N GLY A 196 3.59 -5.87 -3.77
CA GLY A 196 3.00 -5.60 -2.47
C GLY A 196 3.62 -4.39 -1.78
N ARG A 197 3.00 -3.95 -0.69
CA ARG A 197 3.47 -2.83 0.13
C ARG A 197 3.20 -3.07 1.61
N ILE A 198 4.14 -2.70 2.46
CA ILE A 198 3.90 -2.55 3.90
C ILE A 198 3.37 -1.14 4.13
N MET A 199 2.30 -1.03 4.90
CA MET A 199 1.67 0.20 5.32
C MET A 199 1.90 0.38 6.82
N LEU A 200 2.21 1.60 7.23
CA LEU A 200 2.29 2.00 8.63
C LEU A 200 1.15 2.96 8.92
N ARG A 201 0.27 2.60 9.86
CA ARG A 201 -0.84 3.43 10.33
C ARG A 201 -0.59 3.86 11.77
N ARG A 202 -0.92 5.10 12.10
CA ARG A 202 -0.72 5.75 13.40
C ARG A 202 -1.99 6.51 13.83
N PRO A 203 -2.11 6.97 15.08
CA PRO A 203 -3.21 7.83 15.49
C PRO A 203 -3.48 8.97 14.50
N GLY A 204 -4.76 9.16 14.16
CA GLY A 204 -5.21 10.12 13.13
C GLY A 204 -5.20 9.58 11.70
N TYR A 205 -4.74 8.33 11.48
CA TYR A 205 -4.88 7.69 10.18
C TYR A 205 -6.35 7.47 9.83
N VAL A 206 -6.78 7.99 8.68
CA VAL A 206 -8.12 7.74 8.12
C VAL A 206 -7.99 7.42 6.64
N ILE A 207 -8.60 6.31 6.23
CA ILE A 207 -8.93 6.03 4.85
C ILE A 207 -10.43 5.79 4.79
N THR A 208 -11.14 6.72 4.16
CA THR A 208 -12.60 6.69 4.01
C THR A 208 -13.03 5.48 3.18
N PRO A 209 -14.30 5.06 3.27
CA PRO A 209 -14.84 3.96 2.48
C PRO A 209 -14.49 4.12 1.00
N HIS A 210 -13.84 3.10 0.45
CA HIS A 210 -13.42 3.09 -0.94
C HIS A 210 -13.36 1.68 -1.52
N ARG A 211 -13.22 1.64 -2.84
CA ARG A 211 -12.89 0.46 -3.62
C ARG A 211 -11.47 0.58 -4.14
N ASP A 212 -10.82 -0.56 -4.18
CA ASP A 212 -9.51 -0.68 -4.80
C ASP A 212 -9.62 -0.65 -6.35
N PRO A 213 -8.49 -0.44 -7.05
CA PRO A 213 -8.44 -0.50 -8.51
C PRO A 213 -9.02 -1.80 -9.08
N LYS A 214 -9.92 -1.71 -10.07
CA LYS A 214 -10.61 -2.85 -10.69
C LYS A 214 -9.70 -3.98 -11.18
N TRP A 215 -8.47 -3.66 -11.54
CA TRP A 215 -7.50 -4.62 -12.05
C TRP A 215 -6.87 -5.54 -11.01
N GLY A 216 -7.04 -5.24 -9.72
CA GLY A 216 -6.80 -6.21 -8.66
C GLY A 216 -8.15 -6.83 -8.32
N PHE A 217 -8.46 -8.02 -8.84
CA PHE A 217 -9.71 -8.68 -8.53
C PHE A 217 -9.82 -8.97 -7.04
N LEU A 218 -8.73 -9.44 -6.42
CA LEU A 218 -8.67 -9.63 -4.98
C LEU A 218 -7.75 -8.61 -4.34
N THR A 219 -8.19 -8.04 -3.22
CA THR A 219 -7.31 -7.32 -2.29
C THR A 219 -7.02 -8.20 -1.08
N CYS A 220 -5.74 -8.29 -0.73
CA CYS A 220 -5.25 -9.07 0.40
C CYS A 220 -4.58 -8.13 1.41
N LEU A 221 -5.00 -8.21 2.67
CA LEU A 221 -4.52 -7.41 3.80
C LEU A 221 -4.02 -8.36 4.89
N VAL A 222 -2.71 -8.44 5.08
CA VAL A 222 -2.06 -9.24 6.13
C VAL A 222 -1.76 -8.33 7.32
N TYR A 223 -2.30 -8.69 8.49
CA TYR A 223 -2.06 -7.95 9.73
C TYR A 223 -0.74 -8.36 10.37
N LEU A 224 0.18 -7.39 10.55
CA LEU A 224 1.54 -7.61 11.06
C LEU A 224 1.64 -7.07 12.49
N VAL A 225 0.90 -7.72 13.37
CA VAL A 225 0.77 -7.39 14.79
C VAL A 225 2.06 -7.75 15.53
N ARG A 226 2.63 -6.79 16.28
CA ARG A 226 3.82 -7.02 17.10
C ARG A 226 3.45 -7.58 18.47
N PRO A 227 4.38 -8.24 19.19
CA PRO A 227 4.15 -8.62 20.58
C PRO A 227 3.71 -7.43 21.43
N GLY A 228 2.59 -7.57 22.14
CA GLY A 228 2.01 -6.53 23.00
C GLY A 228 1.00 -5.59 22.33
N ASP A 229 0.83 -5.65 21.00
CA ASP A 229 -0.22 -4.90 20.32
C ASP A 229 -1.62 -5.46 20.64
N ASN A 230 -2.61 -4.57 20.75
CA ASN A 230 -4.02 -4.95 20.84
C ASN A 230 -4.66 -5.18 19.45
N GLU A 231 -5.82 -5.85 19.43
CA GLU A 231 -6.55 -6.15 18.19
C GLU A 231 -7.40 -4.98 17.62
N ALA A 232 -7.30 -3.78 18.20
CA ALA A 232 -8.10 -2.63 17.76
C ALA A 232 -7.62 -2.07 16.41
N TYR A 233 -8.53 -1.36 15.74
CA TYR A 233 -8.28 -0.58 14.54
C TYR A 233 -7.85 -1.39 13.30
N GLY A 234 -8.55 -2.50 13.05
CA GLY A 234 -8.37 -3.30 11.84
C GLY A 234 -9.06 -2.68 10.60
N THR A 235 -9.80 -3.48 9.85
CA THR A 235 -10.43 -3.04 8.59
C THR A 235 -11.94 -3.07 8.68
N GLN A 236 -12.59 -2.01 8.20
CA GLN A 236 -14.04 -1.87 8.17
C GLN A 236 -14.56 -2.26 6.79
N LEU A 237 -15.62 -3.07 6.74
CA LEU A 237 -16.32 -3.48 5.52
C LEU A 237 -17.72 -2.88 5.52
N TYR A 238 -18.07 -2.25 4.40
CA TYR A 238 -19.29 -1.48 4.25
C TYR A 238 -20.16 -2.07 3.13
N ARG A 239 -21.47 -2.11 3.38
CA ARG A 239 -22.46 -2.19 2.32
C ARG A 239 -22.68 -0.80 1.74
N VAL A 240 -22.81 -0.70 0.42
CA VAL A 240 -23.02 0.58 -0.26
C VAL A 240 -24.44 0.64 -0.79
N LYS A 241 -25.16 1.72 -0.50
CA LYS A 241 -26.50 1.99 -1.04
C LYS A 241 -26.40 2.38 -2.51
N ASN A 242 -27.29 1.79 -3.33
CA ASN A 242 -27.32 1.94 -4.78
C ASN A 242 -25.94 1.65 -5.37
N ASP A 243 -25.51 0.40 -5.22
CA ASP A 243 -24.11 0.06 -5.41
C ASP A 243 -23.71 -0.01 -6.89
N GLU A 244 -23.26 1.11 -7.43
CA GLU A 244 -22.87 1.25 -8.84
C GLU A 244 -21.42 0.83 -9.06
N GLU A 245 -21.08 0.39 -10.27
CA GLU A 245 -19.70 0.06 -10.63
C GLU A 245 -18.78 1.28 -10.50
N ALA A 246 -17.54 1.08 -10.04
CA ALA A 246 -16.57 2.18 -9.97
C ALA A 246 -16.37 2.83 -11.37
N PRO A 247 -16.29 4.17 -11.49
CA PRO A 247 -16.28 4.84 -12.78
C PRO A 247 -14.93 4.81 -13.51
N SER A 248 -13.88 4.26 -12.88
CA SER A 248 -12.55 4.17 -13.48
C SER A 248 -11.73 3.03 -12.89
N GLY A 249 -10.56 2.77 -13.49
CA GLY A 249 -9.56 1.83 -12.95
C GLY A 249 -8.75 2.36 -11.75
N LYS A 250 -9.05 3.56 -11.23
CA LYS A 250 -8.40 4.13 -10.02
C LYS A 250 -9.19 3.73 -8.75
N PRO A 251 -8.61 3.89 -7.54
CA PRO A 251 -9.40 3.74 -6.33
C PRO A 251 -10.61 4.68 -6.35
N TYR A 252 -11.78 4.15 -5.99
CA TYR A 252 -13.04 4.89 -5.99
C TYR A 252 -13.52 5.09 -4.56
N TYR A 253 -13.51 6.33 -4.08
CA TYR A 253 -14.00 6.68 -2.75
C TYR A 253 -15.51 6.86 -2.80
N VAL A 254 -16.20 6.21 -1.88
CA VAL A 254 -17.66 6.23 -1.76
C VAL A 254 -18.03 7.22 -0.66
N GLU A 255 -19.08 8.00 -0.89
CA GLU A 255 -19.59 8.93 0.12
C GLU A 255 -20.05 8.19 1.37
N ASP A 256 -19.59 8.63 2.56
CA ASP A 256 -19.91 8.00 3.85
C ASP A 256 -21.41 7.82 4.07
N ALA A 257 -22.25 8.76 3.62
CA ALA A 257 -23.71 8.70 3.75
C ALA A 257 -24.35 7.51 3.01
N ARG A 258 -23.66 6.95 2.01
CA ARG A 258 -24.07 5.77 1.26
C ARG A 258 -23.54 4.47 1.87
N CYS A 259 -22.63 4.56 2.84
CA CYS A 259 -21.97 3.41 3.44
C CYS A 259 -22.62 3.00 4.76
N GLU A 260 -23.01 1.74 4.85
CA GLU A 260 -23.44 1.09 6.09
C GLU A 260 -22.31 0.18 6.57
N LEU A 261 -21.77 0.43 7.77
CA LEU A 261 -20.76 -0.44 8.37
C LEU A 261 -21.40 -1.78 8.74
N VAL A 262 -20.98 -2.86 8.06
CA VAL A 262 -21.53 -4.21 8.30
C VAL A 262 -20.60 -5.04 9.17
N LYS A 263 -19.28 -4.92 8.94
CA LYS A 263 -18.29 -5.74 9.62
C LYS A 263 -17.03 -4.95 9.93
N SER A 264 -16.44 -5.21 11.10
CA SER A 264 -15.11 -4.72 11.46
C SER A 264 -14.20 -5.93 11.71
N VAL A 265 -13.23 -6.13 10.84
CA VAL A 265 -12.23 -7.19 10.96
C VAL A 265 -11.12 -6.71 11.89
N PRO A 266 -10.83 -7.44 12.99
CA PRO A 266 -9.85 -7.00 13.98
C PRO A 266 -8.41 -7.01 13.43
N PHE A 267 -7.53 -6.19 14.02
CA PHE A 267 -6.09 -6.19 13.75
C PHE A 267 -5.42 -7.35 14.51
N ARG A 268 -5.75 -8.60 14.12
CA ARG A 268 -5.31 -9.80 14.84
C ARG A 268 -4.00 -10.37 14.30
N ALA A 269 -3.14 -10.83 15.19
CA ALA A 269 -1.87 -11.45 14.82
C ALA A 269 -2.07 -12.68 13.94
N ASN A 270 -1.23 -12.82 12.92
CA ASN A 270 -1.23 -13.96 12.00
C ASN A 270 -2.61 -14.17 11.35
N SER A 271 -3.30 -13.08 11.03
CA SER A 271 -4.56 -13.12 10.29
C SER A 271 -4.44 -12.32 8.99
N MET A 272 -5.25 -12.72 8.01
CA MET A 272 -5.32 -12.08 6.70
C MET A 272 -6.78 -11.90 6.29
N LEU A 273 -7.11 -10.71 5.81
CA LEU A 273 -8.39 -10.40 5.18
C LEU A 273 -8.21 -10.39 3.66
N ILE A 274 -9.06 -11.12 2.95
CA ILE A 274 -9.07 -11.17 1.49
C ILE A 274 -10.49 -10.89 1.02
N PHE A 275 -10.64 -10.02 0.02
CA PHE A 275 -11.96 -9.72 -0.54
C PHE A 275 -11.91 -9.46 -2.04
N LEU A 276 -13.03 -9.77 -2.69
CA LEU A 276 -13.26 -9.49 -4.10
C LEU A 276 -13.63 -8.02 -4.29
N ASN A 277 -12.91 -7.31 -5.14
CA ASN A 277 -13.13 -5.90 -5.48
C ASN A 277 -14.27 -5.74 -6.51
N SER A 278 -15.43 -6.34 -6.24
CA SER A 278 -16.61 -6.32 -7.12
C SER A 278 -17.70 -5.35 -6.64
N SER A 279 -18.00 -5.37 -5.34
CA SER A 279 -19.06 -4.58 -4.71
C SER A 279 -18.67 -4.10 -3.32
N GLY A 280 -19.52 -3.30 -2.70
CA GLY A 280 -19.32 -2.70 -1.38
C GLY A 280 -18.15 -1.73 -1.32
N ALA A 281 -17.70 -1.43 -0.10
CA ALA A 281 -16.53 -0.59 0.14
C ALA A 281 -15.78 -1.06 1.39
N HIS A 282 -14.53 -0.64 1.53
CA HIS A 282 -13.75 -0.87 2.74
C HIS A 282 -13.04 0.41 3.19
N GLY A 283 -12.72 0.48 4.47
CA GLY A 283 -12.05 1.62 5.09
C GLY A 283 -11.24 1.21 6.31
N ALA A 284 -10.52 2.16 6.87
CA ALA A 284 -9.84 1.99 8.14
C ALA A 284 -9.61 3.33 8.81
N SER A 285 -9.72 3.37 10.13
CA SER A 285 -9.47 4.57 10.91
C SER A 285 -8.81 4.23 12.24
N ILE A 286 -7.89 5.10 12.66
CA ILE A 286 -7.31 5.14 13.99
C ILE A 286 -7.63 6.52 14.56
N PRO A 287 -8.40 6.62 15.67
CA PRO A 287 -8.68 7.89 16.33
C PRO A 287 -7.39 8.67 16.63
N ALA A 288 -7.47 10.00 16.57
CA ALA A 288 -6.31 10.86 16.83
C ALA A 288 -5.83 10.77 18.30
N ASP A 289 -6.73 10.42 19.21
CA ASP A 289 -6.51 10.24 20.65
C ASP A 289 -6.25 8.77 21.05
N ALA A 290 -6.09 7.87 20.07
CA ALA A 290 -5.83 6.47 20.31
C ALA A 290 -4.58 6.26 21.19
N GLN A 291 -4.69 5.35 22.16
CA GLN A 291 -3.62 5.02 23.08
C GLN A 291 -2.92 3.70 22.70
N PRO A 292 -1.59 3.60 22.89
CA PRO A 292 -0.68 4.69 23.30
C PRO A 292 -0.46 5.71 22.17
N PRO A 293 0.05 6.94 22.44
CA PRO A 293 0.23 7.97 21.40
C PRO A 293 1.24 7.59 20.30
N ASP A 294 2.14 6.65 20.60
CA ASP A 294 3.11 6.07 19.68
C ASP A 294 2.61 4.75 19.05
N LEU A 295 1.30 4.50 19.11
CA LEU A 295 0.64 3.36 18.47
C LEU A 295 1.04 3.24 17.00
N GLU A 296 1.52 2.05 16.61
CA GLU A 296 1.82 1.71 15.23
C GLU A 296 1.05 0.46 14.82
N ARG A 297 0.49 0.49 13.61
CA ARG A 297 -0.24 -0.63 13.01
C ARG A 297 0.34 -0.93 11.63
N TYR A 298 1.06 -2.05 11.54
CA TYR A 298 1.69 -2.51 10.31
C TYR A 298 0.78 -3.48 9.57
N LEU A 299 0.63 -3.27 8.27
CA LEU A 299 -0.13 -4.15 7.40
C LEU A 299 0.64 -4.39 6.11
N TYR A 300 0.68 -5.62 5.61
CA TYR A 300 1.11 -5.89 4.24
C TYR A 300 -0.10 -6.00 3.32
N GLN A 301 -0.17 -5.14 2.31
CA GLN A 301 -1.20 -5.14 1.29
C GLN A 301 -0.61 -5.55 -0.06
N PHE A 302 -1.28 -6.48 -0.74
CA PHE A 302 -1.06 -6.78 -2.14
C PHE A 302 -2.40 -7.06 -2.82
N ARG A 303 -2.40 -7.13 -4.15
CA ARG A 303 -3.59 -7.45 -4.94
C ARG A 303 -3.29 -8.59 -5.87
N LEU A 304 -4.29 -9.41 -6.14
CA LEU A 304 -4.24 -10.45 -7.15
C LEU A 304 -5.17 -10.09 -8.31
N GLY A 305 -4.72 -10.25 -9.54
CA GLY A 305 -5.56 -10.03 -10.72
C GLY A 305 -5.06 -10.76 -11.94
N PRO A 306 -5.83 -10.80 -13.04
CA PRO A 306 -5.43 -11.50 -14.25
C PRO A 306 -4.13 -10.94 -14.85
N THR A 307 -3.48 -11.73 -15.69
CA THR A 307 -2.33 -11.28 -16.50
C THR A 307 -2.72 -10.12 -17.43
N ASN A 308 -1.73 -9.37 -17.91
CA ASN A 308 -1.95 -8.34 -18.94
C ASN A 308 -2.59 -8.94 -20.21
N ARG A 309 -2.22 -10.18 -20.58
CA ARG A 309 -2.81 -10.90 -21.71
C ARG A 309 -4.29 -11.19 -21.48
N ALA A 310 -4.66 -11.73 -20.32
CA ALA A 310 -6.05 -12.00 -19.97
C ALA A 310 -6.86 -10.69 -19.91
N ILE A 311 -6.27 -9.61 -19.37
CA ILE A 311 -6.87 -8.27 -19.39
C ILE A 311 -7.15 -7.79 -20.80
N ALA A 312 -6.19 -7.91 -21.72
CA ALA A 312 -6.37 -7.51 -23.11
C ALA A 312 -7.49 -8.31 -23.80
N GLU A 313 -7.55 -9.62 -23.55
CA GLU A 313 -8.63 -10.47 -24.06
C GLU A 313 -10.00 -10.07 -23.49
N LEU A 314 -10.08 -9.76 -22.19
CA LEU A 314 -11.31 -9.25 -21.59
C LEU A 314 -11.75 -7.94 -22.25
N LEU A 315 -10.84 -6.97 -22.40
CA LEU A 315 -11.14 -5.67 -23.02
C LEU A 315 -11.63 -5.81 -24.46
N ALA A 316 -11.02 -6.70 -25.25
CA ALA A 316 -11.42 -6.96 -26.63
C ALA A 316 -12.86 -7.49 -26.74
N ARG A 317 -13.33 -8.23 -25.72
CA ARG A 317 -14.66 -8.84 -25.68
C ARG A 317 -15.71 -8.00 -24.94
N MET A 318 -15.29 -7.00 -24.16
CA MET A 318 -16.20 -6.11 -23.47
C MET A 318 -17.00 -5.25 -24.46
N PRO A 319 -18.28 -4.97 -24.16
CA PRO A 319 -19.04 -3.88 -24.79
C PRO A 319 -18.27 -2.55 -24.75
N GLU A 320 -18.46 -1.70 -25.75
CA GLU A 320 -17.68 -0.46 -25.91
C GLU A 320 -17.82 0.49 -24.71
N ASP A 321 -19.03 0.65 -24.19
CA ASP A 321 -19.34 1.44 -22.99
C ASP A 321 -18.60 0.94 -21.75
N ARG A 322 -18.49 -0.38 -21.59
CA ARG A 322 -17.73 -1.02 -20.49
C ARG A 322 -16.23 -0.91 -20.69
N ARG A 323 -15.75 -1.07 -21.93
CA ARG A 323 -14.32 -0.99 -22.25
C ARG A 323 -13.72 0.34 -21.80
N VAL A 324 -14.43 1.46 -21.96
CA VAL A 324 -13.97 2.78 -21.52
C VAL A 324 -13.80 2.85 -19.99
N LEU A 325 -14.69 2.23 -19.22
CA LEU A 325 -14.61 2.21 -17.75
C LEU A 325 -13.44 1.38 -17.21
N TRP A 326 -12.97 0.42 -18.02
CA TRP A 326 -11.86 -0.46 -17.68
C TRP A 326 -10.53 0.04 -18.27
N ALA A 327 -10.55 0.72 -19.42
CA ALA A 327 -9.39 1.38 -20.01
C ALA A 327 -8.75 2.36 -19.03
N GLY A 328 -7.53 2.07 -18.62
CA GLY A 328 -6.73 2.94 -17.75
C GLY A 328 -5.29 2.45 -17.70
N ALA A 329 -4.46 3.04 -16.85
CA ALA A 329 -2.99 2.84 -16.85
C ALA A 329 -2.48 1.38 -16.87
N LYS A 330 -3.26 0.39 -16.40
CA LYS A 330 -2.88 -1.04 -16.52
C LYS A 330 -3.28 -1.66 -17.86
N ALA A 331 -4.39 -1.22 -18.47
CA ALA A 331 -4.72 -1.52 -19.87
C ALA A 331 -3.70 -0.89 -20.82
N GLU A 332 -3.33 0.37 -20.58
CA GLU A 332 -2.29 1.07 -21.35
C GLU A 332 -0.93 0.36 -21.24
N LYS A 333 -0.60 -0.22 -20.08
CA LYS A 333 0.60 -1.06 -19.92
C LYS A 333 0.46 -2.45 -20.55
N ALA A 334 -0.74 -2.99 -20.70
CA ALA A 334 -0.97 -4.29 -21.31
C ALA A 334 -0.74 -4.27 -22.83
N GLU A 335 -0.98 -3.12 -23.49
CA GLU A 335 -0.71 -2.92 -24.92
C GLU A 335 0.78 -2.93 -25.28
N GLY A 336 1.68 -2.68 -24.31
CA GLY A 336 3.13 -2.57 -24.53
C GLY A 336 3.95 -3.86 -24.40
N TYR A 337 3.31 -5.04 -24.29
CA TYR A 337 3.98 -6.35 -24.10
C TYR A 337 3.67 -7.37 -25.21
N TYR A 338 3.42 -6.90 -26.44
CA TYR A 338 3.37 -7.76 -27.63
C TYR A 338 4.72 -7.81 -28.35
#